data_AF-X1DXN1-F1
#
_entry.id   AF-X1DXN1-F1
#
_cell.length_a   1.000
_cell.length_b   1.000
_cell.length_c   1.000
_cell.angle_alpha   90.00
_cell.angle_beta   90.00
_cell.angle_gamma   90.00
#
_symmetry.space_group_name_H-M   'P 1'
#
loop_
_entity.id
_entity.type
_entity.pdbx_description
1 polymer ?
#
loop_
_entity_poly.entity_id
_entity_poly.type
_entity_poly.pdbx_seq_one_letter_code
_entity_poly.pdbx_strand_id
1 'polypeptide(L)'
;MHFILHHHEWWDGTGYPRGLKGEQIPITSRIISIVDAYDVMRKGRPYKRKMSKKEAIVELRRFSGKQFDPELVEIFIDKVLCNEKQTQKVMVRL
;
A
#
# COMPACT_ATOMS: atom_id res chain seq x y z
N MET A 1 -6.57 16.49 10.37
CA MET A 1 -5.38 15.60 10.43
C MET A 1 -5.83 14.16 10.78
N HIS A 2 -6.65 13.52 9.94
CA HIS A 2 -7.39 12.28 10.29
C HIS A 2 -6.83 11.00 9.63
N PHE A 3 -5.85 11.10 8.71
CA PHE A 3 -5.36 9.96 7.93
C PHE A 3 -4.43 9.02 8.71
N ILE A 4 -3.78 9.52 9.76
CA ILE A 4 -2.85 8.75 10.61
C ILE A 4 -3.60 7.76 11.51
N LEU A 5 -4.89 7.98 11.82
CA LEU A 5 -5.62 7.09 12.74
C LEU A 5 -6.17 5.82 12.09
N HIS A 6 -6.43 5.80 10.78
CA HIS A 6 -7.15 4.68 10.13
C HIS A 6 -6.32 3.85 9.15
N HIS A 7 -5.03 4.12 8.97
CA HIS A 7 -4.19 3.28 8.10
C HIS A 7 -3.87 1.90 8.71
N HIS A 8 -4.22 1.70 9.99
CA HIS A 8 -4.21 0.39 10.67
C HIS A 8 -5.56 -0.35 10.62
N GLU A 9 -6.60 0.24 10.03
CA GLU A 9 -7.81 -0.51 9.69
C GLU A 9 -7.47 -1.50 8.57
N TRP A 10 -8.04 -2.70 8.62
CA TRP A 10 -7.83 -3.75 7.63
C TRP A 10 -9.11 -3.94 6.84
N TRP A 11 -8.97 -4.21 5.55
CA TRP A 11 -10.11 -4.40 4.64
C TRP A 11 -11.17 -5.39 5.17
N ASP A 12 -10.75 -6.46 5.86
CA ASP A 12 -11.63 -7.47 6.45
C ASP A 12 -12.36 -7.04 7.73
N GLY A 13 -12.01 -5.88 8.31
CA GLY A 13 -12.55 -5.35 9.56
C GLY A 13 -11.80 -5.81 10.83
N THR A 14 -10.70 -6.55 10.70
CA THR A 14 -9.90 -7.02 11.85
C THR A 14 -8.85 -6.02 12.34
N GLY A 15 -8.73 -4.88 11.65
CA GLY A 15 -7.85 -3.77 12.03
C GLY A 15 -8.43 -2.90 13.14
N TYR A 16 -7.74 -1.81 13.44
CA TYR A 16 -8.06 -0.91 14.54
C TYR A 16 -7.86 0.55 14.11
N PRO A 17 -8.44 1.55 14.82
CA PRO A 17 -9.14 1.48 16.11
C PRO A 17 -10.65 1.22 16.06
N ARG A 18 -11.31 1.35 14.91
CA ARG A 18 -12.78 1.29 14.82
C ARG A 18 -13.31 -0.02 14.22
N GLY A 19 -12.45 -0.87 13.66
CA GLY A 19 -12.87 -2.12 13.03
C GLY A 19 -13.70 -1.87 11.77
N LEU A 20 -13.37 -0.80 11.03
CA LEU A 20 -14.07 -0.47 9.79
C LEU A 20 -13.77 -1.54 8.75
N LYS A 21 -14.79 -1.91 7.95
CA LYS A 21 -14.65 -2.96 6.94
C LYS A 21 -14.90 -2.42 5.53
N GLY A 22 -14.10 -2.89 4.58
CA GLY A 22 -14.27 -2.58 3.17
C GLY A 22 -14.29 -1.07 2.90
N GLU A 23 -15.33 -0.62 2.21
CA GLU A 23 -15.50 0.78 1.81
C GLU A 23 -15.83 1.74 2.95
N GLN A 24 -16.16 1.23 4.15
CA GLN A 24 -16.27 2.08 5.34
C GLN A 24 -14.93 2.73 5.70
N ILE A 25 -13.82 2.13 5.28
CA ILE A 25 -12.49 2.71 5.39
C ILE A 25 -12.35 3.81 4.33
N PRO A 26 -11.99 5.05 4.70
CA PRO A 26 -11.77 6.12 3.74
C PRO A 26 -10.79 5.70 2.64
N ILE A 27 -11.11 6.02 1.38
CA ILE A 27 -10.30 5.62 0.21
C ILE A 27 -8.82 6.00 0.36
N THR A 28 -8.55 7.19 0.90
CA THR A 28 -7.19 7.67 1.18
C THR A 28 -6.44 6.77 2.17
N SER A 29 -7.11 6.24 3.19
CA SER A 29 -6.49 5.34 4.17
C SER A 29 -6.17 3.98 3.55
N ARG A 30 -7.05 3.47 2.66
CA ARG A 30 -6.81 2.24 1.90
C ARG A 30 -5.61 2.37 0.94
N ILE A 31 -5.44 3.53 0.31
CA ILE A 31 -4.26 3.80 -0.55
C ILE A 31 -2.99 3.90 0.30
N ILE A 32 -3.03 4.68 1.40
CA ILE A 32 -1.86 4.88 2.27
C ILE A 32 -1.37 3.55 2.86
N SER A 33 -2.27 2.66 3.27
CA SER A 33 -1.88 1.37 3.87
C SER A 33 -1.11 0.48 2.88
N ILE A 34 -1.49 0.47 1.60
CA ILE A 34 -0.76 -0.25 0.54
C ILE A 34 0.63 0.36 0.31
N VAL A 35 0.71 1.69 0.21
CA VAL A 35 1.97 2.40 -0.05
C VAL A 35 2.96 2.24 1.12
N ASP A 36 2.49 2.39 2.36
CA ASP A 36 3.32 2.22 3.57
C ASP A 36 3.84 0.79 3.69
N ALA A 37 2.98 -0.20 3.47
CA ALA A 37 3.38 -1.60 3.48
C ALA A 37 4.45 -1.90 2.42
N TYR A 38 4.26 -1.40 1.20
CA TYR A 38 5.24 -1.58 0.11
C TYR A 38 6.59 -0.90 0.42
N ASP A 39 6.58 0.32 0.95
CA ASP A 39 7.81 1.04 1.31
C ASP A 39 8.59 0.30 2.41
N VAL A 40 7.90 -0.18 3.44
CA VAL A 40 8.49 -1.02 4.51
C VAL A 40 9.08 -2.32 3.94
N MET A 41 8.38 -3.00 3.04
CA MET A 41 8.88 -4.21 2.38
C MET A 41 10.16 -3.94 1.59
N ARG A 42 10.24 -2.80 0.88
CA ARG A 42 11.37 -2.45 0.01
C ARG A 42 12.58 -1.93 0.77
N LYS A 43 12.39 -1.15 1.83
CA LYS A 43 13.47 -0.65 2.70
C LYS A 43 14.04 -1.75 3.60
N GLY A 44 13.20 -2.72 3.99
CA GLY A 44 13.56 -3.69 5.02
C GLY A 44 13.59 -3.05 6.41
N ARG A 45 13.93 -3.84 7.43
CA ARG A 45 14.11 -3.41 8.83
C ARG A 45 15.37 -4.09 9.39
N PRO A 46 15.95 -3.63 10.51
CA PRO A 46 17.14 -4.25 11.10
C PRO A 46 17.06 -5.78 11.24
N TYR A 47 15.85 -6.32 11.44
CA TYR A 47 15.58 -7.76 11.60
C TYR A 47 14.85 -8.41 10.43
N LYS A 48 14.59 -7.69 9.33
CA LYS A 48 13.86 -8.22 8.16
C LYS A 48 14.51 -7.74 6.88
N ARG A 49 15.02 -8.68 6.07
CA ARG A 49 15.67 -8.37 4.79
C ARG A 49 14.71 -7.59 3.88
N LYS A 50 15.25 -6.63 3.15
CA LYS A 50 14.56 -5.98 2.04
C LYS A 50 14.01 -7.02 1.05
N MET A 51 12.75 -6.84 0.67
CA MET A 51 12.11 -7.59 -0.40
C MET A 51 12.41 -6.94 -1.75
N SER A 52 12.62 -7.76 -2.78
CA SER A 52 12.55 -7.34 -4.18
C SER A 52 11.15 -6.84 -4.52
N LYS A 53 11.03 -6.09 -5.62
CA LYS A 53 9.74 -5.64 -6.14
C LYS A 53 8.79 -6.82 -6.42
N LYS A 54 9.31 -7.93 -6.97
CA LYS A 54 8.53 -9.15 -7.23
C LYS A 54 8.03 -9.79 -5.93
N GLU A 55 8.88 -9.91 -4.93
CA GLU A 55 8.49 -10.42 -3.60
C GLU A 55 7.42 -9.53 -2.95
N ALA A 56 7.57 -8.20 -3.03
CA ALA A 56 6.58 -7.26 -2.49
C ALA A 56 5.22 -7.35 -3.22
N ILE A 57 5.20 -7.53 -4.54
CA ILE A 57 3.96 -7.76 -5.31
C ILE A 57 3.25 -9.04 -4.83
N VAL A 58 4.01 -10.12 -4.62
CA VAL A 58 3.45 -11.39 -4.11
C VAL A 58 2.83 -11.19 -2.73
N GLU A 59 3.53 -10.48 -1.84
CA GLU A 59 3.03 -10.22 -0.48
C GLU A 59 1.79 -9.31 -0.48
N LEU A 60 1.75 -8.26 -1.32
CA LEU A 60 0.56 -7.41 -1.47
C LEU A 60 -0.66 -8.23 -1.93
N ARG A 61 -0.49 -9.10 -2.92
CA ARG A 61 -1.57 -10.00 -3.38
C ARG A 61 -1.99 -10.99 -2.31
N ARG A 62 -1.04 -11.50 -1.52
CA ARG A 62 -1.33 -12.44 -0.41
C ARG A 62 -2.26 -11.84 0.63
N PHE A 63 -2.15 -10.54 0.90
CA PHE A 63 -2.99 -9.82 1.88
C PHE A 63 -4.13 -9.02 1.26
N SER A 64 -4.34 -9.16 -0.05
CA SER A 64 -5.47 -8.60 -0.79
C SER A 64 -6.80 -9.17 -0.27
N GLY A 65 -7.79 -8.31 -0.05
CA GLY A 65 -9.08 -8.70 0.54
C GLY A 65 -9.03 -9.01 2.04
N LYS A 66 -7.85 -8.93 2.67
CA LYS A 66 -7.67 -9.08 4.11
C LYS A 66 -7.22 -7.77 4.76
N GLN A 67 -5.96 -7.41 4.55
CA GLN A 67 -5.41 -6.16 5.04
C GLN A 67 -5.67 -5.03 4.05
N PHE A 68 -5.57 -5.32 2.75
CA PHE A 68 -5.64 -4.34 1.69
C PHE A 68 -6.91 -4.48 0.86
N ASP A 69 -7.37 -3.35 0.34
CA ASP A 69 -8.41 -3.31 -0.66
C ASP A 69 -7.96 -4.06 -1.93
N PRO A 70 -8.70 -5.08 -2.38
CA PRO A 70 -8.27 -5.93 -3.48
C PRO A 70 -8.22 -5.21 -4.82
N GLU A 71 -9.10 -4.24 -5.06
CA GLU A 71 -9.11 -3.46 -6.29
C GLU A 71 -7.89 -2.53 -6.34
N LEU A 72 -7.62 -1.85 -5.23
CA LEU A 72 -6.48 -0.93 -5.16
C LEU A 72 -5.13 -1.64 -5.20
N VAL A 73 -5.03 -2.87 -4.70
CA VAL A 73 -3.81 -3.68 -4.84
C VAL A 73 -3.49 -3.91 -6.32
N GLU A 74 -4.46 -4.34 -7.13
CA GLU A 74 -4.21 -4.59 -8.55
C GLU A 74 -3.96 -3.29 -9.32
N ILE A 75 -4.68 -2.20 -9.01
CA ILE A 75 -4.40 -0.88 -9.60
C ILE A 75 -2.97 -0.41 -9.26
N PHE A 76 -2.54 -0.55 -8.01
CA PHE A 76 -1.19 -0.16 -7.60
C PHE A 76 -0.13 -1.00 -8.31
N ILE A 77 -0.34 -2.31 -8.43
CA ILE A 77 0.56 -3.20 -9.16
C ILE A 77 0.62 -2.79 -10.62
N ASP A 78 -0.51 -2.59 -11.31
CA ASP A 78 -0.54 -2.25 -12.72
C ASP A 78 0.06 -0.87 -13.01
N LYS A 79 -0.43 0.17 -12.32
CA LYS A 79 -0.13 1.57 -12.64
C LYS A 79 1.15 2.11 -12.04
N VAL A 80 1.57 1.59 -10.88
CA VAL A 80 2.74 2.10 -10.14
C VAL A 80 3.91 1.15 -10.23
N LEU A 81 3.67 -0.17 -10.12
CA LEU A 81 4.75 -1.14 -10.11
C LEU A 81 5.06 -1.67 -11.52
N CYS A 82 4.11 -2.06 -12.34
CA CYS A 82 4.37 -2.64 -13.65
C CYS A 82 4.57 -1.57 -14.74
N ASN A 83 4.33 -0.31 -14.43
CA ASN A 83 4.45 0.77 -15.39
C ASN A 83 5.94 1.15 -15.59
N GLU A 84 6.52 0.74 -16.73
CA GLU A 84 7.91 1.02 -17.09
C GLU A 84 8.12 2.42 -17.71
N LYS A 85 7.08 3.26 -17.77
CA LYS A 85 7.18 4.61 -18.34
C LYS A 85 6.40 5.63 -17.51
N GLN A 86 7.09 6.31 -16.59
CA GLN A 86 6.95 7.77 -16.38
C GLN A 86 8.06 8.28 -15.41
N THR A 87 9.33 8.24 -15.83
CA THR A 87 10.33 9.14 -15.22
C THR A 87 10.05 10.54 -15.77
N GLN A 88 9.10 11.25 -15.16
CA GLN A 88 9.02 12.70 -15.39
C GLN A 88 10.26 13.29 -14.70
N LYS A 89 11.28 13.60 -15.51
CA LYS A 89 12.32 14.58 -15.14
C LYS A 89 11.59 15.84 -14.66
N VAL A 90 11.49 16.04 -13.34
CA VAL A 90 11.27 17.39 -12.80
C VAL A 90 12.62 18.09 -12.90
N MET A 91 12.93 18.56 -14.10
CA MET A 91 14.02 19.49 -14.33
C MET A 91 13.51 20.83 -13.81
N VAL A 92 13.78 21.14 -12.53
CA VAL A 92 13.67 22.52 -12.05
C VAL A 92 14.74 23.30 -12.79
N ARG A 93 14.35 23.95 -13.90
CA ARG A 93 15.05 25.11 -14.43
C ARG A 93 14.32 26.32 -13.87
N LEU A 94 14.88 26.90 -12.83
CA LEU A 94 15.00 28.35 -12.64
C LEU A 94 16.36 28.59 -11.99
#